data_AF-A0A348HDM4-F1
#
_entry.id   AF-A0A348HDM4-F1
#
_cell.length_a   1.000
_cell.length_b   1.000
_cell.length_c   1.000
_cell.angle_alpha   90.00
_cell.angle_beta   90.00
_cell.angle_gamma   90.00
#
_symmetry.space_group_name_H-M   'P 1'
#
loop_
_entity.id
_entity.type
_entity.pdbx_description
1 polymer ?
#
loop_
_entity_poly.entity_id
_entity_poly.type
_entity_poly.pdbx_seq_one_letter_code
_entity_poly.pdbx_strand_id
1 'polypeptide(L)'
;MSDHASSYHDERPRTTVVTDSDRVAVLQVAVVALSELLRQQSAEMQGRWVNCLQQTRDMPENLPLSPAFDELLALVDHVQRDE
;
A
#
# COMPACT_ATOMS: atom_id res chain seq x y z
N MET A 1 43.75 40.18 3.19
CA MET A 1 43.56 38.99 4.03
C MET A 1 42.14 38.52 3.78
N SER A 2 41.97 37.32 3.25
CA SER A 2 40.71 36.82 2.69
C SER A 2 39.95 36.00 3.73
N ASP A 3 38.77 36.44 4.14
CA ASP A 3 37.84 35.62 4.94
C ASP A 3 36.86 34.92 3.98
N HIS A 4 37.26 33.72 3.54
CA HIS A 4 36.33 32.78 2.93
C HIS A 4 35.59 32.03 4.05
N ALA A 5 34.45 32.57 4.47
CA ALA A 5 33.51 31.84 5.30
C ALA A 5 32.90 30.71 4.45
N SER A 6 33.51 29.53 4.57
CA SER A 6 33.02 28.28 3.98
C SER A 6 31.67 27.95 4.59
N SER A 7 30.61 28.16 3.81
CA SER A 7 29.25 27.75 4.13
C SER A 7 29.21 26.21 4.19
N TYR A 8 29.25 25.66 5.40
CA TYR A 8 28.95 24.25 5.62
C TYR A 8 27.51 24.01 5.20
N HIS A 9 27.31 23.38 4.04
CA HIS A 9 26.06 22.72 3.71
C HIS A 9 25.85 21.61 4.75
N ASP A 10 24.97 21.87 5.71
CA ASP A 10 24.43 20.83 6.59
C ASP A 10 23.50 19.96 5.73
N GLU A 11 24.09 19.06 4.94
CA GLU A 11 23.39 17.98 4.23
C GLU A 11 23.06 16.87 5.23
N ARG A 12 22.33 17.20 6.30
CA ARG A 12 21.71 16.16 7.11
C ARG A 12 20.73 15.41 6.21
N PRO A 13 20.82 14.07 6.09
CA PRO A 13 19.83 13.31 5.36
C PRO A 13 18.47 13.66 5.96
N ARG A 14 17.60 14.25 5.15
CA ARG A 14 16.21 14.50 5.53
C ARG A 14 15.58 13.14 5.76
N THR A 15 15.53 12.72 7.02
CA THR A 15 14.79 11.53 7.40
C THR A 15 13.33 11.83 7.12
N THR A 16 12.80 11.30 6.02
CA THR A 16 11.40 11.46 5.66
C THR A 16 10.57 10.78 6.74
N VAL A 17 9.86 11.56 7.54
CA VAL A 17 8.92 11.01 8.53
C VAL A 17 7.76 10.45 7.74
N VAL A 18 7.71 9.12 7.61
CA VAL A 18 6.61 8.42 6.96
C VAL A 18 5.43 8.42 7.92
N THR A 19 4.35 9.12 7.55
CA THR A 19 3.12 9.13 8.34
C THR A 19 2.33 7.84 8.14
N ASP A 20 1.45 7.49 9.07
CA ASP A 20 0.56 6.33 8.90
C ASP A 20 -0.34 6.49 7.67
N SER A 21 -0.75 7.72 7.35
CA SER A 21 -1.50 8.03 6.13
C SER A 21 -0.70 7.71 4.87
N ASP A 22 0.60 8.02 4.84
CA ASP A 22 1.47 7.67 3.70
C ASP A 22 1.60 6.15 3.55
N ARG A 23 1.69 5.42 4.66
CA ARG A 23 1.74 3.94 4.64
C ARG A 23 0.44 3.34 4.10
N VAL A 24 -0.71 3.87 4.52
CA VAL A 24 -2.03 3.44 4.03
C VAL A 24 -2.15 3.71 2.53
N ALA A 25 -1.76 4.90 2.06
CA ALA A 25 -1.79 5.23 0.64
C ALA A 25 -0.92 4.28 -0.20
N VAL A 26 0.29 3.97 0.28
CA VAL A 26 1.18 3.00 -0.40
C VAL A 26 0.55 1.61 -0.45
N LEU A 27 -0.08 1.15 0.63
CA LEU A 27 -0.76 -0.15 0.66
C LEU A 27 -1.94 -0.21 -0.30
N GLN A 28 -2.76 0.83 -0.35
CA GLN A 28 -3.89 0.93 -1.28
C GLN A 28 -3.41 0.88 -2.74
N VAL A 29 -2.35 1.64 -3.08
CA VAL A 29 -1.74 1.62 -4.41
C VAL A 29 -1.22 0.23 -4.77
N ALA A 30 -0.54 -0.45 -3.84
CA ALA A 30 -0.02 -1.79 -4.06
C ALA A 30 -1.15 -2.82 -4.32
N VAL A 31 -2.25 -2.73 -3.57
CA VAL A 31 -3.41 -3.62 -3.73
C VAL A 31 -4.12 -3.38 -5.07
N VAL A 32 -4.29 -2.13 -5.48
CA VAL A 32 -4.87 -1.79 -6.79
C VAL A 32 -4.00 -2.32 -7.92
N ALA A 33 -2.68 -2.05 -7.89
CA ALA A 33 -1.75 -2.51 -8.91
C ALA A 33 -1.71 -4.04 -9.04
N LEU A 34 -1.72 -4.76 -7.91
CA LEU A 34 -1.76 -6.22 -7.92
C LEU A 34 -3.09 -6.74 -8.48
N SER A 35 -4.21 -6.11 -8.14
CA SER A 35 -5.54 -6.51 -8.63
C SER A 35 -5.65 -6.33 -10.14
N GLU A 36 -5.12 -5.24 -10.69
CA GLU A 36 -5.03 -5.00 -12.13
C GLU A 36 -4.13 -6.02 -12.85
N LEU A 37 -2.97 -6.34 -12.27
CA LEU A 37 -2.06 -7.33 -12.85
C LEU A 37 -2.71 -8.71 -12.92
N LEU A 38 -3.40 -9.12 -11.85
CA LEU A 38 -4.07 -10.42 -11.79
C LEU A 38 -5.30 -10.49 -12.70
N ARG A 39 -5.97 -9.35 -12.94
CA ARG A 39 -7.06 -9.23 -13.93
C ARG A 39 -6.61 -9.60 -15.33
N GLN A 40 -5.41 -9.22 -15.71
CA GLN A 40 -4.85 -9.51 -17.04
C GLN A 40 -4.39 -10.98 -17.18
N GLN A 41 -4.22 -11.71 -16.08
CA GLN A 41 -3.69 -13.08 -16.08
C GLN A 41 -4.81 -14.13 -16.19
N SER A 42 -5.68 -14.23 -15.18
CA SER A 42 -6.85 -15.12 -15.20
C SER A 42 -7.83 -14.83 -14.07
N ALA A 43 -9.12 -15.07 -14.33
CA ALA A 43 -10.18 -14.98 -13.31
C ALA A 43 -9.94 -15.92 -12.12
N GLU A 44 -9.30 -17.07 -12.35
CA GLU A 44 -8.94 -18.01 -11.29
C GLU A 44 -7.91 -17.41 -10.32
N MET A 45 -6.88 -16.74 -10.84
CA MET A 45 -5.85 -16.09 -10.02
C MET A 45 -6.43 -14.91 -9.24
N GLN A 46 -7.36 -14.16 -9.82
CA GLN A 46 -8.10 -13.12 -9.09
C GLN A 46 -8.90 -13.71 -7.92
N GLY A 47 -9.65 -14.80 -8.16
CA GLY A 47 -10.42 -15.46 -7.11
C GLY A 47 -9.54 -15.99 -5.98
N ARG A 48 -8.36 -16.53 -6.30
CA ARG A 48 -7.36 -16.96 -5.29
C ARG A 48 -6.80 -15.79 -4.49
N TRP A 49 -6.53 -14.66 -5.13
CA TRP A 49 -6.07 -13.44 -4.46
C TRP A 49 -7.11 -12.90 -3.47
N VAL A 50 -8.36 -12.76 -3.90
CA VAL A 50 -9.46 -12.30 -3.02
C VAL A 50 -9.63 -13.25 -1.83
N ASN A 51 -9.63 -14.57 -2.07
CA ASN A 51 -9.69 -15.56 -1.01
C ASN A 51 -8.51 -15.46 -0.03
N CYS A 52 -7.30 -15.23 -0.53
CA CYS A 52 -6.12 -15.04 0.33
C CYS A 52 -6.28 -13.81 1.23
N LEU A 53 -6.78 -12.71 0.69
CA LEU A 53 -7.02 -11.48 1.45
C LEU A 53 -8.09 -11.68 2.53
N GLN A 54 -9.18 -12.41 2.21
CA GLN A 54 -10.23 -12.78 3.16
C GLN A 54 -9.72 -13.72 4.26
N GLN A 55 -8.99 -14.77 3.90
CA GLN A 55 -8.40 -15.68 4.89
C GLN A 55 -7.44 -14.96 5.82
N THR A 56 -6.66 -14.00 5.29
CA THR A 56 -5.75 -13.18 6.10
C THR A 56 -6.53 -12.28 7.07
N ARG A 57 -7.64 -11.67 6.62
CA ARG A 57 -8.55 -10.90 7.49
C ARG A 57 -9.10 -11.73 8.64
N ASP A 58 -9.50 -12.97 8.36
CA ASP A 58 -10.16 -13.86 9.32
C ASP A 58 -9.19 -14.48 10.35
N MET A 59 -7.88 -14.28 10.21
CA MET A 59 -6.89 -14.72 11.19
C MET A 59 -7.07 -14.00 12.53
N PRO A 60 -7.01 -14.70 13.68
CA PRO A 60 -7.22 -14.10 15.00
C PRO A 60 -6.36 -12.86 15.29
N GLU A 61 -5.10 -12.85 14.84
CA GLU A 61 -4.15 -11.74 14.95
C GLU A 61 -4.55 -10.50 14.15
N ASN A 62 -5.37 -10.67 13.11
CA ASN A 62 -5.80 -9.62 12.18
C ASN A 62 -7.23 -9.16 12.43
N LEU A 63 -7.96 -9.76 13.37
CA LEU A 63 -9.31 -9.32 13.75
C LEU A 63 -9.40 -7.82 14.07
N PRO A 64 -8.44 -7.20 14.80
CA PRO A 64 -8.48 -5.75 15.04
C PRO A 64 -8.33 -4.91 13.76
N LEU A 65 -7.78 -5.50 12.69
CA LEU A 65 -7.57 -4.88 11.38
C LEU A 65 -8.70 -5.18 10.40
N SER A 66 -9.75 -5.92 10.80
CA SER A 66 -10.87 -6.28 9.92
C SER A 66 -11.44 -5.11 9.13
N PRO A 67 -11.64 -3.90 9.71
CA PRO A 67 -12.13 -2.75 8.95
C PRO A 67 -11.18 -2.34 7.82
N ALA A 68 -9.87 -2.39 8.04
CA ALA A 68 -8.89 -2.07 6.99
C ALA A 68 -8.89 -3.11 5.87
N PHE A 69 -9.04 -4.40 6.21
CA PHE A 69 -9.22 -5.44 5.20
C PHE A 69 -10.53 -5.28 4.42
N ASP A 70 -11.61 -4.85 5.07
CA ASP A 70 -12.89 -4.57 4.41
C ASP A 70 -12.76 -3.42 3.39
N GLU A 71 -12.02 -2.36 3.74
CA GLU A 71 -11.68 -1.27 2.81
C GLU A 71 -10.84 -1.76 1.62
N LEU A 72 -9.85 -2.63 1.87
CA LEU A 72 -9.04 -3.21 0.79
C LEU A 72 -9.87 -4.12 -0.12
N LEU A 73 -10.76 -4.95 0.44
CA LEU A 73 -11.65 -5.81 -0.34
C LEU A 73 -12.61 -5.00 -1.19
N ALA A 74 -13.14 -3.89 -0.67
CA ALA A 74 -13.97 -2.95 -1.43
C ALA A 74 -13.19 -2.31 -2.60
N LEU A 75 -11.92 -1.97 -2.40
CA LEU A 75 -11.05 -1.46 -3.47
C LEU A 75 -10.82 -2.52 -4.56
N VAL A 76 -10.53 -3.77 -4.18
CA VAL A 76 -10.35 -4.88 -5.14
C VAL A 76 -11.63 -5.10 -5.96
N ASP A 77 -12.79 -5.09 -5.30
CA ASP A 77 -14.09 -5.25 -5.93
C ASP A 77 -14.41 -4.09 -6.89
N HIS A 78 -14.05 -2.85 -6.55
CA HIS A 78 -14.20 -1.71 -7.45
C HIS A 78 -13.32 -1.86 -8.71
N VAL A 79 -12.05 -2.25 -8.55
CA VAL A 79 -11.12 -2.50 -9.67
C VAL A 79 -11.61 -3.62 -10.59
N GLN A 80 -12.33 -4.61 -10.05
CA GLN A 80 -12.90 -5.70 -10.85
C GLN A 80 -14.16 -5.30 -11.64
N ARG A 81 -14.83 -4.21 -11.25
CA ARG A 81 -16.12 -3.77 -11.83
C ARG A 81 -16.01 -2.61 -12.83
N ASP A 82 -14.93 -1.84 -12.79
CA ASP A 82 -14.69 -0.77 -13.77
C ASP A 82 -14.34 -1.38 -15.14
N GLU A 83 -15.38 -1.62 -15.95
CA GLU A 83 -15.34 -1.92 -17.39
C GLU A 83 -15.96 -0.77 -18.22
#